data_AF-A0A8J7YYQ9-F1
#
_entry.id   AF-A0A8J7YYQ9-F1
#
_cell.length_a   1.000
_cell.length_b   1.000
_cell.length_c   1.000
_cell.angle_alpha   90.00
_cell.angle_beta   90.00
_cell.angle_gamma   90.00
#
_symmetry.space_group_name_H-M   'P 1'
#
loop_
_entity.id
_entity.type
_entity.pdbx_description
1 polymer ?
#
loop_
_entity_poly.entity_id
_entity_poly.type
_entity_poly.pdbx_seq_one_letter_code
_entity_poly.pdbx_strand_id
1 'polypeptide(L)'
;MSSIFGMLEKIKARPGLYICRASVSDLFMFVVGYRTAREELGIEPTEAEFDFYGEFQPWLQQRLKITTSSSWAKMIELGCGSEQEAFVRFFELLDEFLLRDDRAVAIAKDPSVELSRAQ
;
A
#
# COMPACT_ATOMS: atom_id res chain seq x y z
N MET A 1 -8.89 -12.13 13.50
CA MET A 1 -9.68 -11.86 12.28
C MET A 1 -8.69 -11.59 11.17
N SER A 2 -8.75 -12.31 10.04
CA SER A 2 -7.79 -12.15 8.95
C SER A 2 -8.09 -10.86 8.17
N SER A 3 -7.15 -9.90 8.16
CA SER A 3 -7.16 -8.72 7.30
C SER A 3 -6.17 -8.90 6.15
N ILE A 4 -6.30 -8.08 5.10
CA ILE A 4 -5.30 -8.06 4.02
C ILE A 4 -3.90 -7.77 4.57
N PHE A 5 -3.76 -6.86 5.53
CA PHE A 5 -2.47 -6.54 6.16
C PHE A 5 -1.86 -7.75 6.87
N GLY A 6 -2.69 -8.54 7.57
CA GLY A 6 -2.24 -9.79 8.17
C GLY A 6 -1.78 -10.84 7.13
N MET A 7 -2.37 -10.82 5.93
CA MET A 7 -1.91 -11.64 4.80
C MET A 7 -0.63 -11.09 4.18
N LEU A 8 -0.52 -9.78 4.02
CA LEU A 8 0.68 -9.10 3.51
C LEU A 8 1.89 -9.39 4.38
N GLU A 9 1.77 -9.37 5.71
CA GLU A 9 2.86 -9.75 6.62
C GLU A 9 3.30 -11.21 6.45
N LYS A 10 2.34 -12.13 6.28
CA LYS A 10 2.64 -13.53 6.02
C LYS A 10 3.34 -13.74 4.67
N ILE A 11 2.91 -13.01 3.64
CA ILE A 11 3.50 -13.03 2.30
C ILE A 11 4.90 -12.43 2.31
N LYS A 12 5.11 -11.29 2.99
CA LYS A 12 6.42 -10.64 3.19
C LYS A 12 7.44 -11.64 3.75
N ALA A 13 7.03 -12.40 4.78
CA ALA A 13 7.90 -13.36 5.44
C ALA A 13 8.19 -14.61 4.60
N ARG A 14 7.23 -15.10 3.80
CA ARG A 14 7.34 -16.36 3.06
C ARG A 14 6.64 -16.31 1.70
N PRO A 15 7.10 -15.48 0.75
CA PRO A 15 6.36 -15.22 -0.50
C PRO A 15 6.15 -16.49 -1.33
N GLY A 16 7.14 -17.40 -1.35
CA GLY A 16 7.04 -18.67 -2.06
C GLY A 16 5.88 -19.57 -1.63
N LEU A 17 5.43 -19.46 -0.36
CA LEU A 17 4.33 -20.26 0.16
C LEU A 17 2.95 -19.74 -0.29
N TYR A 18 2.82 -18.43 -0.51
CA TYR A 18 1.53 -17.79 -0.73
C TYR A 18 1.30 -17.37 -2.18
N ILE A 19 2.35 -16.91 -2.85
CA ILE A 19 2.29 -16.37 -4.21
C ILE A 19 3.39 -16.96 -5.12
N CYS A 20 3.90 -18.16 -4.79
CA CYS A 20 4.91 -18.94 -5.52
C CYS A 20 6.33 -18.35 -5.55
N ARG A 21 6.48 -17.02 -5.60
CA ARG A 21 7.78 -16.31 -5.62
C ARG A 21 7.57 -14.88 -5.13
N ALA A 22 8.64 -14.16 -4.78
CA ALA A 22 8.51 -12.74 -4.50
C ALA A 22 8.46 -11.96 -5.82
N SER A 23 7.24 -11.63 -6.21
CA SER A 23 6.89 -10.84 -7.39
C SER A 23 5.82 -9.84 -7.00
N VAL A 24 6.01 -8.59 -7.42
CA VAL A 24 5.04 -7.52 -7.14
C VAL A 24 3.79 -7.69 -8.00
N SER A 25 3.95 -8.21 -9.22
CA SER A 25 2.84 -8.58 -10.09
C SER A 25 1.97 -9.70 -9.48
N ASP A 26 2.61 -10.76 -8.99
CA ASP A 26 1.90 -11.88 -8.34
C ASP A 26 1.23 -11.41 -7.02
N LEU A 27 1.88 -10.51 -6.28
CA LEU A 27 1.32 -9.87 -5.09
C LEU A 27 0.09 -9.00 -5.42
N PHE A 28 0.12 -8.21 -6.48
CA PHE A 28 -1.02 -7.42 -6.93
C PHE A 28 -2.22 -8.31 -7.25
N MET A 29 -2.00 -9.39 -8.00
CA MET A 29 -3.06 -10.35 -8.32
C MET A 29 -3.64 -11.01 -7.07
N PHE A 30 -2.79 -11.33 -6.09
CA PHE A 30 -3.25 -11.83 -4.79
C PHE A 30 -4.15 -10.82 -4.07
N VAL A 31 -3.75 -9.55 -3.97
CA VAL A 31 -4.52 -8.50 -3.28
C VAL A 31 -5.88 -8.30 -3.96
N VAL A 32 -5.91 -8.23 -5.29
CA VAL A 32 -7.16 -8.13 -6.06
C VAL A 32 -8.06 -9.32 -5.78
N GLY A 33 -7.53 -10.56 -5.89
CA GLY A 33 -8.30 -11.77 -5.64
C GLY A 33 -8.82 -11.88 -4.20
N TYR A 34 -8.02 -11.48 -3.21
CA TYR A 34 -8.42 -11.46 -1.80
C TYR A 34 -9.58 -10.49 -1.57
N ARG A 35 -9.50 -9.28 -2.15
CA ARG A 35 -10.57 -8.28 -2.07
C ARG A 35 -11.85 -8.81 -2.72
N THR A 36 -11.76 -9.30 -3.96
CA THR A 36 -12.91 -9.84 -4.69
C THR A 36 -13.57 -10.99 -3.92
N ALA A 37 -12.78 -11.94 -3.40
CA ALA A 37 -13.34 -13.06 -2.62
C ALA A 37 -14.08 -12.61 -1.37
N ARG A 38 -13.61 -11.53 -0.71
CA ARG A 38 -14.30 -10.97 0.47
C ARG A 38 -15.60 -10.26 0.10
N GLU A 39 -15.59 -9.48 -0.98
CA GLU A 39 -16.78 -8.81 -1.51
C GLU A 39 -17.87 -9.84 -1.86
N GLU A 40 -17.52 -10.92 -2.57
CA GLU A 40 -18.44 -12.02 -2.89
C GLU A 40 -19.00 -12.75 -1.66
N LEU A 41 -18.26 -12.75 -0.55
CA LEU A 41 -18.69 -13.32 0.73
C LEU A 41 -19.45 -12.34 1.62
N GLY A 42 -19.70 -11.10 1.16
CA GLY A 42 -20.35 -10.06 1.95
C GLY A 42 -19.53 -9.60 3.16
N ILE A 43 -18.20 -9.76 3.11
CA ILE A 43 -17.29 -9.36 4.19
C ILE A 43 -16.79 -7.95 3.91
N GLU A 44 -17.34 -6.99 4.64
CA GLU A 44 -16.96 -5.58 4.54
C GLU A 44 -15.46 -5.36 4.85
N PRO A 45 -14.80 -4.43 4.15
CA PRO A 45 -13.46 -3.99 4.50
C PRO A 45 -13.48 -3.19 5.81
N THR A 46 -12.41 -3.32 6.58
CA THR A 46 -12.12 -2.37 7.67
C THR A 46 -11.81 -0.97 7.12
N GLU A 47 -11.85 0.07 7.95
CA GLU A 47 -11.50 1.43 7.55
C GLU A 47 -10.09 1.52 6.92
N ALA A 48 -9.11 0.85 7.52
CA ALA A 48 -7.75 0.79 6.97
C ALA A 48 -7.67 0.02 5.64
N GLU A 49 -8.50 -1.01 5.45
CA GLU A 49 -8.58 -1.73 4.17
C GLU A 49 -9.24 -0.86 3.09
N PHE A 50 -10.30 -0.14 3.44
CA PHE A 50 -10.97 0.80 2.54
C PHE A 50 -9.99 1.89 2.08
N ASP A 51 -9.25 2.47 3.03
CA ASP A 51 -8.19 3.45 2.75
C ASP A 51 -7.11 2.89 1.82
N PHE A 52 -6.58 1.70 2.12
CA PHE A 52 -5.57 1.08 1.26
C PHE A 52 -6.09 0.82 -0.17
N TYR A 53 -7.32 0.31 -0.31
CA TYR A 53 -7.89 0.03 -1.63
C TYR A 53 -8.23 1.28 -2.43
N GLY A 54 -8.56 2.40 -1.78
CA GLY A 54 -8.89 3.67 -2.45
C GLY A 54 -7.67 4.55 -2.72
N GLU A 55 -6.78 4.69 -1.73
CA GLU A 55 -5.80 5.77 -1.69
C GLU A 55 -4.37 5.34 -1.99
N PHE A 56 -4.03 4.04 -1.93
CA PHE A 56 -2.64 3.60 -2.13
C PHE A 56 -2.11 3.95 -3.52
N GLN A 57 -2.91 3.73 -4.58
CA GLN A 57 -2.48 4.05 -5.94
C GLN A 57 -2.40 5.57 -6.19
N PRO A 58 -3.42 6.39 -5.86
CA PRO A 58 -3.31 7.85 -5.95
C PRO A 58 -2.11 8.41 -5.19
N TRP A 59 -1.89 7.93 -3.96
CA TRP A 59 -0.73 8.31 -3.16
C TRP A 59 0.58 7.92 -3.83
N LEU A 60 0.68 6.70 -4.38
CA LEU A 60 1.88 6.22 -5.06
C LEU A 60 2.18 7.03 -6.33
N GLN A 61 1.16 7.37 -7.11
CA GLN A 61 1.29 8.22 -8.31
C GLN A 61 1.90 9.59 -7.95
N GLN A 62 1.43 10.22 -6.87
CA GLN A 62 1.99 11.47 -6.37
C GLN A 62 3.44 11.28 -5.87
N ARG A 63 3.68 10.22 -5.10
CA ARG A 63 4.98 9.91 -4.49
C ARG A 63 6.07 9.64 -5.53
N LEU A 64 5.73 8.95 -6.62
CA LEU A 64 6.64 8.61 -7.72
C LEU A 64 6.60 9.59 -8.89
N LYS A 65 5.71 10.58 -8.86
CA LYS A 65 5.46 11.54 -9.96
C LYS A 65 5.10 10.83 -11.28
N ILE A 66 4.29 9.77 -11.18
CA ILE A 66 3.84 8.95 -12.31
C ILE A 66 2.38 9.28 -12.62
N THR A 67 2.06 9.51 -13.88
CA THR A 67 0.70 9.86 -14.34
C THR A 67 -0.02 8.74 -15.10
N THR A 68 0.62 7.58 -15.29
CA THR A 68 -0.01 6.44 -15.98
C THR A 68 -1.16 5.84 -15.17
N SER A 69 -2.15 5.28 -15.86
CA SER A 69 -3.27 4.53 -15.28
C SER A 69 -2.96 3.03 -15.06
N SER A 70 -1.69 2.63 -15.17
CA SER A 70 -1.27 1.23 -14.91
C SER A 70 -1.49 0.84 -13.44
N SER A 71 -1.45 -0.47 -13.13
CA SER A 71 -1.52 -0.92 -11.73
C SER A 71 -0.36 -0.37 -10.90
N TRP A 72 -0.55 -0.21 -9.59
CA TRP A 72 0.54 0.16 -8.68
C TRP A 72 1.72 -0.82 -8.78
N ALA A 73 1.49 -2.11 -9.01
CA ALA A 73 2.58 -3.07 -9.25
C ALA A 73 3.43 -2.66 -10.44
N LYS A 74 2.79 -2.28 -11.55
CA LYS A 74 3.53 -1.82 -12.73
C LYS A 74 4.29 -0.53 -12.47
N MET A 75 3.69 0.40 -11.70
CA MET A 75 4.36 1.64 -11.32
C MET A 75 5.63 1.38 -10.49
N ILE A 76 5.60 0.41 -9.58
CA ILE A 76 6.75 0.04 -8.75
C ILE A 76 7.82 -0.65 -9.61
N GLU A 77 7.42 -1.60 -10.48
CA GLU A 77 8.35 -2.30 -11.38
C GLU A 77 9.18 -1.35 -12.25
N LEU A 78 8.59 -0.24 -12.72
CA LEU A 78 9.28 0.72 -13.58
C LEU A 78 10.53 1.32 -12.94
N GLY A 79 10.61 1.35 -11.61
CA GLY A 79 11.74 1.87 -10.85
C GLY A 79 12.73 0.82 -10.36
N CYS A 80 12.54 -0.47 -10.68
CA CYS A 80 13.31 -1.57 -10.12
C CYS A 80 13.97 -2.42 -11.21
N GLY A 81 15.10 -3.06 -10.88
CA GLY A 81 15.82 -3.97 -11.78
C GLY A 81 15.21 -5.37 -11.87
N SER A 82 14.29 -5.73 -10.98
CA SER A 82 13.64 -7.05 -10.96
C SER A 82 12.30 -7.06 -10.23
N GLU A 83 11.48 -8.09 -10.49
CA GLU A 83 10.25 -8.40 -9.75
C GLU A 83 10.48 -8.56 -8.23
N GLN A 84 11.59 -9.18 -7.85
CA GLN A 84 11.97 -9.39 -6.45
C GLN A 84 12.28 -8.07 -5.73
N GLU A 85 13.00 -7.18 -6.40
CA GLU A 85 13.30 -5.85 -5.89
C GLU A 85 12.02 -5.01 -5.77
N ALA A 86 11.16 -5.05 -6.79
CA ALA A 86 9.87 -4.37 -6.78
C ALA A 86 8.95 -4.91 -5.66
N PHE A 87 8.98 -6.22 -5.39
CA PHE A 87 8.26 -6.83 -4.28
C PHE A 87 8.73 -6.27 -2.92
N VAL A 88 10.04 -6.16 -2.70
CA VAL A 88 10.57 -5.55 -1.47
C VAL A 88 10.16 -4.07 -1.39
N ARG A 89 10.30 -3.34 -2.50
CA ARG A 89 9.95 -1.92 -2.58
C ARG A 89 8.48 -1.65 -2.28
N PHE A 90 7.57 -2.57 -2.65
CA PHE A 90 6.17 -2.48 -2.27
C PHE A 90 5.97 -2.40 -0.75
N PHE A 91 6.64 -3.24 0.04
CA PHE A 91 6.47 -3.22 1.49
C PHE A 91 7.03 -1.95 2.13
N GLU A 92 8.13 -1.41 1.61
CA GLU A 92 8.65 -0.11 2.06
C GLU A 92 7.65 1.02 1.77
N LEU A 93 7.07 1.03 0.57
CA LEU A 93 6.06 2.00 0.16
C LEU A 93 4.77 1.85 0.97
N LEU A 94 4.39 0.63 1.31
CA LEU A 94 3.25 0.34 2.18
C LEU A 94 3.49 0.91 3.58
N ASP A 95 4.69 0.69 4.14
CA ASP A 95 5.07 1.26 5.43
C ASP A 95 5.04 2.81 5.38
N GLU A 96 5.58 3.42 4.31
CA GLU A 96 5.51 4.87 4.08
C GLU A 96 4.04 5.36 3.98
N PHE A 97 3.17 4.63 3.30
CA PHE A 97 1.75 4.94 3.12
C PHE A 97 0.97 4.88 4.43
N LEU A 98 1.22 3.85 5.26
CA LEU A 98 0.54 3.68 6.54
C LEU A 98 1.00 4.72 7.58
N LEU A 99 2.24 5.20 7.49
CA LEU A 99 2.77 6.25 8.38
C LEU A 99 2.38 7.67 7.96
N ARG A 100 1.68 7.86 6.83
CA ARG A 100 1.37 9.21 6.31
C ARG A 100 0.47 10.01 7.25
N ASP A 101 -0.45 9.34 7.94
CA ASP A 101 -1.42 9.99 8.83
C ASP A 101 -0.79 10.33 10.18
N ASP A 102 0.13 9.50 10.69
CA ASP A 102 0.92 9.83 11.88
C ASP A 102 1.77 11.08 11.67
N ARG A 103 2.30 11.27 10.46
CA ARG A 103 3.04 12.49 10.10
C ARG A 103 2.13 13.71 9.95
N ALA A 104 0.93 13.55 9.38
CA ALA A 104 -0.05 14.64 9.30
C ALA A 104 -0.51 15.09 10.70
N VAL A 105 -0.73 14.14 11.62
CA VAL A 105 -1.07 14.42 13.02
C VAL A 105 0.12 15.02 13.78
N ALA A 106 1.36 14.60 13.52
CA ALA A 106 2.55 15.17 14.13
C ALA A 106 2.81 16.61 13.67
N ILE A 107 2.61 16.92 12.38
CA ILE A 107 2.73 18.28 11.83
C ILE A 107 1.60 19.19 12.35
N ALA A 108 0.37 18.68 12.45
CA ALA A 108 -0.75 19.43 13.01
C ALA A 108 -0.61 19.71 14.52
N LYS A 109 0.21 18.92 15.24
CA LYS A 109 0.52 19.12 16.67
C LYS A 109 1.80 19.91 16.91
N ASP A 110 2.50 20.37 15.86
CA ASP A 110 3.67 21.24 15.98
C ASP A 110 3.23 22.68 16.35
N PRO A 111 3.58 23.18 17.57
CA PRO A 111 3.20 24.52 18.02
C PRO A 111 3.74 25.64 17.12
N SER A 112 4.76 25.36 16.31
CA SER A 112 5.39 26.30 15.37
C SER A 112 4.46 26.66 14.20
N VAL A 113 3.52 25.79 13.84
CA VAL A 113 2.60 25.96 12.70
C VAL A 113 1.33 26.72 13.09
N GLU A 114 0.86 26.59 14.34
CA GLU A 114 -0.33 27.33 14.83
C GLU A 114 -0.10 28.84 14.92
N LEU A 115 1.13 29.28 15.24
CA LEU A 115 1.48 30.70 15.36
C LEU A 115 1.48 31.44 14.01
N SER A 116 1.64 30.74 12.88
CA SER A 116 1.62 31.35 11.53
C SER A 116 0.22 31.51 10.94
N ARG A 117 -0.83 30.97 11.59
CA ARG A 117 -2.23 31.07 11.12
C ARG A 117 -3.05 32.13 11.88
N ALA A 118 -2.44 32.80 12.86
CA ALA A 118 -3.06 33.83 13.69
C ALA A 118 -2.59 35.27 13.36
N GLN A 119 -1.91 35.47 12.23
CA GLN A 119 -1.51 36.78 11.70
C GLN A 119 -1.98 36.94 10.26
#